data_AF-A0A167SFE5-F1
#
_entry.id   AF-A0A167SFE5-F1
#
_cell.length_a   1.000
_cell.length_b   1.000
_cell.length_c   1.000
_cell.angle_alpha   90.00
_cell.angle_beta   90.00
_cell.angle_gamma   90.00
#
_symmetry.space_group_name_H-M   'P 1'
#
loop_
_entity.id
_entity.type
_entity.pdbx_description
1 polymer ?
#
loop_
_entity_poly.entity_id
_entity_poly.type
_entity_poly.pdbx_seq_one_letter_code
_entity_poly.pdbx_strand_id
1 'polypeptide(L)'
;MTETPSSPQSFEIISSLRFDPGLPDAACRHASSYPDPHKSPYYLLAYHQDRLIAAAAHFQWNGALTWLQQDLQSFEEFLDSSIADRSKAWRLRVVVNSQGKARVEANATASIDLMSLFIPSLHTNPDPPVWRVYVDTESTIPSGFTTHKTTARDDYMAARLRAGINSPTDLAEVLVVNPNDEVMEGSITTPYFLRDHMWITPPLSSGGNAGTTRRYALSQGFCLEHTISRDELVDGELCWLSNGVRGFIRGQIITK
;
A
#
# COMPACT_ATOMS: atom_id res chain seq x y z
N MET A 1 -3.71 34.07 -26.61
CA MET A 1 -3.08 34.04 -25.28
C MET A 1 -2.67 32.61 -25.02
N THR A 2 -1.39 32.33 -25.21
CA THR A 2 -0.82 31.00 -24.98
C THR A 2 -0.64 30.80 -23.49
N GLU A 3 -1.46 29.93 -22.88
CA GLU A 3 -1.27 29.48 -21.51
C GLU A 3 0.12 28.87 -21.39
N THR A 4 0.89 29.43 -20.47
CA THR A 4 2.20 28.90 -20.08
C THR A 4 1.94 27.58 -19.37
N PRO A 5 2.62 26.47 -19.72
CA PRO A 5 2.43 25.22 -19.00
C PRO A 5 2.82 25.45 -17.54
N SER A 6 1.88 25.19 -16.62
CA SER A 6 2.12 25.21 -15.19
C SER A 6 3.38 24.41 -14.89
N SER A 7 4.34 25.01 -14.19
CA SER A 7 5.52 24.29 -13.69
C SER A 7 5.08 22.96 -13.08
N PRO A 8 5.69 21.82 -13.42
CA PRO A 8 5.30 20.55 -12.83
C PRO A 8 5.40 20.69 -11.32
N GLN A 9 4.26 20.46 -10.64
CA GLN A 9 4.17 20.56 -9.20
C GLN A 9 5.25 19.65 -8.60
N SER A 10 6.12 20.21 -7.76
CA SER A 10 7.19 19.44 -7.14
C SER A 10 6.57 18.32 -6.28
N PHE A 11 6.90 17.08 -6.60
CA PHE A 11 6.44 15.90 -5.87
C PHE A 11 7.61 15.03 -5.44
N GLU A 12 7.34 14.11 -4.52
CA GLU A 12 8.31 13.15 -3.99
C GLU A 12 7.73 11.73 -4.11
N ILE A 13 8.60 10.74 -4.29
CA ILE A 13 8.19 9.33 -4.21
C ILE A 13 8.20 8.91 -2.74
N ILE A 14 7.25 8.07 -2.35
CA ILE A 14 7.07 7.68 -0.95
C ILE A 14 6.89 6.17 -0.78
N SER A 15 7.30 5.68 0.38
CA SER A 15 7.03 4.32 0.83
C SER A 15 6.61 4.37 2.28
N SER A 16 5.49 3.73 2.65
CA SER A 16 5.06 3.63 4.05
C SER A 16 5.06 2.19 4.52
N LEU A 17 5.76 1.93 5.62
CA LEU A 17 5.99 0.60 6.17
C LEU A 17 5.88 0.59 7.70
N ARG A 18 5.65 -0.60 8.26
CA ARG A 18 5.69 -0.85 9.71
C ARG A 18 7.07 -1.33 10.12
N PHE A 19 7.59 -0.74 11.19
CA PHE A 19 8.60 -1.37 12.05
C PHE A 19 7.89 -2.01 13.22
N ASP A 20 8.26 -3.26 13.53
CA ASP A 20 7.82 -3.95 14.74
C ASP A 20 8.91 -4.89 15.25
N PRO A 21 9.33 -4.80 16.53
CA PRO A 21 10.38 -5.67 17.07
C PRO A 21 9.97 -7.15 17.09
N GLY A 22 8.67 -7.47 17.14
CA GLY A 22 8.18 -8.84 17.12
C GLY A 22 8.09 -9.45 15.71
N LEU A 23 8.26 -8.64 14.65
CA LEU A 23 8.07 -9.10 13.28
C LEU A 23 8.98 -10.28 12.88
N PRO A 24 10.30 -10.29 13.19
CA PRO A 24 11.18 -11.40 12.79
C PRO A 24 10.72 -12.74 13.37
N ASP A 25 10.36 -12.75 14.65
CA ASP A 25 9.87 -13.94 15.33
C ASP A 25 8.50 -14.39 14.78
N ALA A 26 7.60 -13.43 14.52
CA ALA A 26 6.29 -13.72 13.96
C ALA A 26 6.40 -14.29 12.53
N ALA A 27 7.26 -13.71 11.69
CA ALA A 27 7.50 -14.19 10.33
C ALA A 27 8.02 -15.63 10.33
N CYS A 28 8.98 -15.93 11.22
CA CYS A 28 9.54 -17.28 11.38
C CYS A 28 8.47 -18.33 11.78
N ARG A 29 7.51 -17.94 12.63
CA ARG A 29 6.50 -18.87 13.16
C ARG A 29 5.28 -19.03 12.26
N HIS A 30 4.93 -17.99 11.50
CA HIS A 30 3.59 -17.85 10.94
C HIS A 30 3.56 -17.62 9.43
N ALA A 31 4.62 -17.09 8.83
CA ALA A 31 4.67 -16.95 7.38
C ALA A 31 5.04 -18.29 6.75
N SER A 32 4.23 -18.76 5.80
CA SER A 32 4.58 -19.91 4.94
C SER A 32 5.85 -19.64 4.13
N SER A 33 5.96 -18.40 3.63
CA SER A 33 7.15 -17.84 3.03
C SER A 33 7.11 -16.32 3.20
N TYR A 34 8.29 -15.72 3.33
CA TYR A 34 8.47 -14.29 3.58
C TYR A 34 9.69 -13.81 2.79
N PRO A 35 9.64 -12.66 2.11
CA PRO A 35 10.79 -12.20 1.33
C PRO A 35 11.98 -11.84 2.23
N ASP A 36 13.19 -12.03 1.69
CA ASP A 36 14.38 -11.50 2.33
C ASP A 36 14.31 -9.97 2.48
N PRO A 37 14.88 -9.40 3.56
CA PRO A 37 15.58 -10.09 4.65
C PRO A 37 14.63 -10.61 5.74
N HIS A 38 14.70 -11.93 6.03
CA HIS A 38 13.81 -12.58 7.01
C HIS A 38 13.90 -12.07 8.46
N LYS A 39 15.06 -11.52 8.84
CA LYS A 39 15.32 -11.06 10.21
C LYS A 39 15.05 -9.58 10.43
N SER A 40 14.63 -8.86 9.38
CA SER A 40 14.39 -7.43 9.50
C SER A 40 13.13 -7.15 10.29
N PRO A 41 13.16 -6.20 11.25
CA PRO A 41 11.97 -5.73 11.94
C PRO A 41 11.10 -4.81 11.06
N TYR A 42 11.49 -4.58 9.81
CA TYR A 42 10.75 -3.78 8.84
C TYR A 42 9.94 -4.66 7.89
N TYR A 43 8.62 -4.46 7.92
CA TYR A 43 7.69 -5.26 7.12
C TYR A 43 7.94 -5.07 5.62
N LEU A 44 8.21 -6.18 4.92
CA LEU A 44 8.50 -6.28 3.49
C LEU A 44 9.63 -5.34 3.01
N LEU A 45 10.71 -5.18 3.79
CA LEU A 45 11.77 -4.18 3.55
C LEU A 45 12.25 -4.12 2.09
N ALA A 46 12.64 -5.26 1.50
CA ALA A 46 13.12 -5.31 0.12
C ALA A 46 12.07 -4.84 -0.88
N TYR A 47 10.80 -5.18 -0.68
CA TYR A 47 9.73 -4.73 -1.58
C TYR A 47 9.50 -3.22 -1.46
N HIS A 48 9.71 -2.65 -0.28
CA HIS A 48 9.62 -1.21 -0.07
C HIS A 48 10.76 -0.45 -0.77
N GLN A 49 11.98 -0.99 -0.77
CA GLN A 49 13.12 -0.45 -1.53
C GLN A 49 12.90 -0.59 -3.04
N ASP A 50 12.55 -1.79 -3.51
CA ASP A 50 12.25 -2.06 -4.92
C ASP A 50 11.17 -1.13 -5.47
N ARG A 51 10.11 -0.88 -4.70
CA ARG A 51 9.05 0.05 -5.10
C ARG A 51 9.56 1.48 -5.29
N LEU A 52 10.45 1.94 -4.41
CA LEU A 52 11.06 3.26 -4.55
C LEU A 52 11.97 3.31 -5.78
N ILE A 53 12.76 2.26 -6.02
CA ILE A 53 13.62 2.13 -7.21
C ILE A 53 12.76 2.17 -8.49
N ALA A 54 11.67 1.39 -8.54
CA ALA A 54 10.77 1.35 -9.69
C ALA A 54 10.12 2.72 -9.98
N ALA A 55 9.73 3.44 -8.94
CA ALA A 55 9.20 4.79 -9.08
C ALA A 55 10.26 5.78 -9.59
N ALA A 56 11.47 5.76 -9.00
CA ALA A 56 12.58 6.61 -9.44
C ALA A 56 12.97 6.32 -10.89
N ALA A 57 12.97 5.05 -11.31
CA ALA A 57 13.22 4.65 -12.70
C ALA A 57 12.13 5.16 -13.65
N HIS A 58 10.86 5.01 -13.26
CA HIS A 58 9.72 5.49 -14.06
C HIS A 58 9.77 7.00 -14.30
N PHE A 59 10.09 7.79 -13.27
CA PHE A 59 10.21 9.25 -13.38
C PHE A 59 11.59 9.73 -13.83
N GLN A 60 12.50 8.81 -14.20
CA GLN A 60 13.85 9.10 -14.70
C GLN A 60 14.73 9.91 -13.71
N TRP A 61 14.57 9.64 -12.41
CA TRP A 61 15.29 10.32 -11.33
C TRP A 61 16.62 9.64 -11.01
N ASN A 62 17.63 9.89 -11.85
CA ASN A 62 18.96 9.28 -11.71
C ASN A 62 19.61 9.53 -10.32
N GLY A 63 19.43 10.73 -9.75
CA GLY A 63 19.93 11.04 -8.40
C GLY A 63 19.30 10.16 -7.33
N ALA A 64 17.98 9.92 -7.41
CA ALA A 64 17.28 9.02 -6.51
C ALA A 64 17.68 7.55 -6.72
N LEU A 65 17.87 7.10 -7.96
CA LEU A 65 18.33 5.76 -8.27
C LEU A 65 19.69 5.44 -7.63
N THR A 66 20.67 6.34 -7.77
CA THR A 66 22.01 6.16 -7.18
C THR A 66 21.94 5.92 -5.67
N TRP A 67 21.09 6.65 -4.96
CA TRP A 67 20.92 6.47 -3.51
C TRP A 67 20.12 5.20 -3.16
N LEU A 68 19.05 4.92 -3.91
CA LEU A 68 18.16 3.80 -3.64
C LEU A 68 18.77 2.43 -3.92
N GLN A 69 19.78 2.35 -4.80
CA GLN A 69 20.48 1.12 -5.18
C GLN A 69 21.54 0.65 -4.17
N GLN A 70 21.60 1.26 -2.98
CA GLN A 70 22.34 0.71 -1.85
C GLN A 70 21.82 -0.68 -1.45
N ASP A 71 22.62 -1.45 -0.73
CA ASP A 71 22.19 -2.75 -0.22
C ASP A 71 21.12 -2.61 0.88
N LEU A 72 20.44 -3.71 1.19
CA LEU A 72 19.33 -3.74 2.15
C LEU A 72 19.78 -3.43 3.59
N GLN A 73 21.02 -3.76 3.95
CA GLN A 73 21.54 -3.45 5.27
C GLN A 73 21.75 -1.93 5.42
N SER A 74 22.40 -1.30 4.44
CA SER A 74 22.54 0.16 4.41
C SER A 74 21.19 0.88 4.42
N PHE A 75 20.20 0.34 3.70
CA PHE A 75 18.83 0.89 3.72
C PHE A 75 18.16 0.72 5.09
N GLU A 76 18.32 -0.42 5.75
CA GLU A 76 17.81 -0.66 7.11
C GLU A 76 18.45 0.30 8.14
N GLU A 77 19.77 0.47 8.11
CA GLU A 77 20.51 1.39 8.99
C GLU A 77 20.04 2.85 8.81
N PHE A 78 19.71 3.24 7.58
CA PHE A 78 19.09 4.55 7.31
C PHE A 78 17.72 4.68 8.00
N LEU A 79 16.87 3.65 7.99
CA LEU A 79 15.59 3.67 8.69
C LEU A 79 15.75 3.68 10.22
N ASP A 80 16.74 2.93 10.73
CA ASP A 80 17.03 2.81 12.17
C ASP A 80 17.31 4.18 12.81
N SER A 81 17.99 5.06 12.08
CA SER A 81 18.32 6.43 12.52
C SER A 81 17.10 7.27 12.94
N SER A 82 15.90 6.87 12.51
CA SER A 82 14.65 7.60 12.73
C SER A 82 13.77 6.98 13.83
N ILE A 83 14.19 5.88 14.45
CA ILE A 83 13.42 5.19 15.50
C ILE A 83 13.96 5.57 16.88
N ALA A 84 13.13 6.25 17.68
CA ALA A 84 13.51 6.68 19.02
C ALA A 84 13.52 5.53 20.06
N ASP A 85 12.63 4.54 19.91
CA ASP A 85 12.45 3.43 20.86
C ASP A 85 12.13 2.14 20.10
N ARG A 86 13.14 1.26 19.94
CA ARG A 86 13.02 0.00 19.20
C ARG A 86 12.14 -1.05 19.90
N SER A 87 11.74 -0.83 21.15
CA SER A 87 10.82 -1.74 21.85
C SER A 87 9.36 -1.54 21.43
N LYS A 88 9.06 -0.48 20.67
CA LYS A 88 7.71 -0.12 20.22
C LYS A 88 7.53 -0.28 18.72
N ALA A 89 6.28 -0.37 18.28
CA ALA A 89 5.92 -0.37 16.88
C ALA A 89 5.90 1.07 16.31
N TRP A 90 6.38 1.23 15.07
CA TRP A 90 6.43 2.52 14.38
C TRP A 90 5.87 2.41 12.97
N ARG A 91 5.15 3.45 12.54
CA ARG A 91 4.86 3.70 11.13
C ARG A 91 5.95 4.62 10.58
N LEU A 92 6.69 4.12 9.60
CA LEU A 92 7.68 4.89 8.87
C LEU A 92 7.09 5.33 7.53
N ARG A 93 7.39 6.56 7.12
CA ARG A 93 7.18 7.04 5.75
C ARG A 93 8.52 7.54 5.22
N VAL A 94 9.11 6.74 4.32
CA VAL A 94 10.29 7.11 3.55
C VAL A 94 9.84 8.06 2.44
N VAL A 95 10.55 9.17 2.28
CA VAL A 95 10.27 10.19 1.27
C VAL A 95 11.56 10.53 0.54
N VAL A 96 11.52 10.45 -0.79
CA VAL A 96 12.70 10.68 -1.65
C VAL A 96 12.32 11.67 -2.75
N ASN A 97 13.12 12.72 -2.91
CA ASN A 97 12.94 13.69 -3.99
C ASN A 97 13.71 13.30 -5.27
N SER A 98 13.54 14.07 -6.34
CA SER A 98 14.19 13.81 -7.64
C SER A 98 15.72 13.86 -7.64
N GLN A 99 16.32 14.52 -6.64
CA GLN A 99 17.77 14.63 -6.47
C GLN A 99 18.36 13.49 -5.62
N GLY A 100 17.52 12.59 -5.08
CA GLY A 100 17.94 11.52 -4.18
C GLY A 100 18.13 11.94 -2.73
N LYS A 101 17.68 13.12 -2.34
CA LYS A 101 17.59 13.48 -0.92
C LYS A 101 16.44 12.69 -0.30
N ALA A 102 16.79 11.83 0.64
CA ALA A 102 15.84 11.01 1.39
C ALA A 102 15.64 11.51 2.82
N ARG A 103 14.43 11.31 3.35
CA ARG A 103 14.11 11.47 4.78
C ARG A 103 13.12 10.40 5.21
N VAL A 104 13.00 10.20 6.51
CA VAL A 104 12.02 9.30 7.11
C VAL A 104 11.19 10.06 8.13
N GLU A 105 9.87 9.98 7.98
CA GLU A 105 8.92 10.45 8.98
C GLU A 105 8.48 9.23 9.80
N ALA A 106 8.95 9.14 11.05
CA ALA A 106 8.61 8.07 11.98
C ALA A 106 7.57 8.55 12.99
N ASN A 107 6.47 7.81 13.10
CA ASN A 107 5.40 8.08 14.07
C ASN A 107 5.08 6.79 14.83
N ALA A 108 4.81 6.91 16.13
CA ALA A 108 4.31 5.78 16.90
C ALA A 108 3.03 5.25 16.24
N THR A 109 2.87 3.92 16.21
CA THR A 109 1.69 3.29 15.64
C THR A 109 1.06 2.33 16.63
N ALA A 110 -0.24 2.05 16.44
CA ALA A 110 -0.96 1.14 17.32
C ALA A 110 -0.35 -0.26 17.25
N SER A 111 -0.34 -0.93 18.42
CA SER A 111 -0.14 -2.38 18.45
C SER A 111 -1.24 -3.06 17.63
N ILE A 112 -0.87 -4.07 16.85
CA ILE A 112 -1.78 -4.90 16.08
C ILE A 112 -1.40 -6.36 16.34
N ASP A 113 -2.31 -7.29 16.04
CA ASP A 113 -1.94 -8.68 15.90
C ASP A 113 -0.98 -8.83 14.70
N LEU A 114 0.26 -9.25 14.97
CA LEU A 114 1.28 -9.43 13.93
C LEU A 114 0.88 -10.46 12.88
N MET A 115 -0.05 -11.37 13.18
CA MET A 115 -0.63 -12.27 12.19
C MET A 115 -1.29 -11.53 11.03
N SER A 116 -1.82 -10.33 11.28
CA SER A 116 -2.42 -9.52 10.22
C SER A 116 -1.38 -9.08 9.18
N LEU A 117 -0.08 -9.11 9.49
CA LEU A 117 0.98 -8.80 8.53
C LEU A 117 1.24 -9.93 7.54
N PHE A 118 0.66 -11.12 7.71
CA PHE A 118 0.91 -12.26 6.82
C PHE A 118 -0.33 -12.61 6.00
N ILE A 119 -0.15 -13.51 5.03
CA ILE A 119 -1.23 -13.97 4.16
C ILE A 119 -2.39 -14.51 5.03
N PRO A 120 -3.62 -14.00 4.86
CA PRO A 120 -4.76 -14.50 5.61
C PRO A 120 -4.98 -15.99 5.36
N SER A 121 -5.11 -16.76 6.42
CA SER A 121 -5.51 -18.17 6.29
C SER A 121 -7.02 -18.26 6.00
N LEU A 122 -7.44 -19.26 5.23
CA LEU A 122 -8.86 -19.50 4.92
C LEU A 122 -9.71 -19.77 6.19
N HIS A 123 -9.06 -20.12 7.30
CA HIS A 123 -9.71 -20.49 8.56
C HIS A 123 -9.65 -19.40 9.65
N THR A 124 -8.99 -18.28 9.37
CA THR A 124 -9.01 -17.13 10.29
C THR A 124 -10.28 -16.34 10.04
N ASN A 125 -11.23 -16.44 10.98
CA ASN A 125 -12.11 -15.33 11.33
C ASN A 125 -11.33 -14.42 12.29
N PRO A 126 -10.52 -13.45 11.82
CA PRO A 126 -10.09 -12.41 12.73
C PRO A 126 -11.35 -11.68 13.22
N ASP A 127 -11.48 -11.65 14.53
CA ASP A 127 -12.41 -10.76 15.20
C ASP A 127 -12.09 -9.29 14.87
N PRO A 128 -13.08 -8.37 14.98
CA PRO A 128 -13.08 -7.00 14.46
C PRO A 128 -11.82 -6.15 14.75
N PRO A 129 -11.56 -5.09 13.94
CA PRO A 129 -12.56 -4.37 13.13
C PRO A 129 -12.62 -4.72 11.64
N VAL A 130 -13.86 -4.73 11.11
CA VAL A 130 -14.15 -4.74 9.67
C VAL A 130 -14.29 -3.29 9.20
N TRP A 131 -13.55 -2.91 8.16
CA TRP A 131 -13.60 -1.57 7.60
C TRP A 131 -14.81 -1.40 6.68
N ARG A 132 -15.46 -0.24 6.71
CA ARG A 132 -16.47 0.12 5.72
C ARG A 132 -15.78 0.50 4.42
N VAL A 133 -16.13 -0.13 3.32
CA VAL A 133 -15.49 0.08 2.02
C VAL A 133 -16.50 0.69 1.06
N TYR A 134 -16.33 1.97 0.77
CA TYR A 134 -17.15 2.69 -0.20
C TYR A 134 -16.55 2.53 -1.59
N VAL A 135 -17.36 2.79 -2.62
CA VAL A 135 -16.89 2.93 -4.00
C VAL A 135 -16.97 4.40 -4.37
N ASP A 136 -15.89 4.96 -4.91
CA ASP A 136 -15.87 6.36 -5.31
C ASP A 136 -16.90 6.63 -6.41
N THR A 137 -17.53 7.79 -6.41
CA THR A 137 -18.54 8.15 -7.41
C THR A 137 -17.93 8.72 -8.69
N GLU A 138 -16.67 9.13 -8.65
CA GLU A 138 -15.92 9.64 -9.82
C GLU A 138 -14.79 8.67 -10.20
N SER A 139 -14.44 8.67 -11.49
CA SER A 139 -13.31 7.90 -11.98
C SER A 139 -12.00 8.66 -11.81
N THR A 140 -10.93 7.90 -11.60
CA THR A 140 -9.54 8.39 -11.56
C THR A 140 -8.84 7.94 -12.83
N ILE A 141 -8.14 8.86 -13.52
CA ILE A 141 -7.41 8.52 -14.75
C ILE A 141 -6.09 7.82 -14.36
N PRO A 142 -5.84 6.58 -14.82
CA PRO A 142 -4.57 5.91 -14.58
C PRO A 142 -3.36 6.72 -15.06
N SER A 143 -2.31 6.79 -14.25
CA SER A 143 -1.08 7.51 -14.59
C SER A 143 0.12 6.98 -13.81
N GLY A 144 1.31 7.55 -14.04
CA GLY A 144 2.48 7.28 -13.20
C GLY A 144 2.23 7.57 -11.71
N PHE A 145 1.33 8.51 -11.39
CA PHE A 145 1.00 8.90 -10.02
C PHE A 145 0.04 7.94 -9.31
N THR A 146 -0.67 7.09 -10.06
CA THR A 146 -1.49 6.02 -9.48
C THR A 146 -0.67 4.74 -9.32
N THR A 147 0.10 4.35 -10.35
CA THR A 147 0.98 3.19 -10.32
C THR A 147 2.08 3.30 -9.26
N HIS A 148 2.69 4.48 -9.12
CA HIS A 148 3.79 4.72 -8.17
C HIS A 148 3.31 5.58 -7.01
N LYS A 149 3.73 5.21 -5.80
CA LYS A 149 3.27 5.92 -4.60
C LYS A 149 4.04 7.24 -4.45
N THR A 150 3.36 8.36 -4.63
CA THR A 150 3.96 9.71 -4.54
C THR A 150 3.26 10.59 -3.50
N THR A 151 3.75 11.82 -3.31
CA THR A 151 3.07 12.89 -2.57
C THR A 151 1.95 13.56 -3.35
N ALA A 152 1.90 13.43 -4.68
CA ALA A 152 0.80 13.91 -5.50
C ALA A 152 -0.39 12.95 -5.31
N ARG A 153 -1.35 13.35 -4.47
CA ARG A 153 -2.43 12.47 -3.99
C ARG A 153 -3.81 13.12 -4.04
N ASP A 154 -3.96 14.19 -4.81
CA ASP A 154 -5.17 15.00 -4.86
C ASP A 154 -6.39 14.15 -5.27
N ASP A 155 -6.26 13.28 -6.27
CA ASP A 155 -7.33 12.36 -6.69
C ASP A 155 -7.79 11.44 -5.55
N TYR A 156 -6.83 10.82 -4.84
CA TYR A 156 -7.13 9.96 -3.69
C TYR A 156 -7.73 10.75 -2.51
N MET A 157 -7.32 12.01 -2.32
CA MET A 157 -7.87 12.88 -1.28
C MET A 157 -9.31 13.29 -1.61
N ALA A 158 -9.58 13.61 -2.88
CA ALA A 158 -10.93 13.91 -3.37
C ALA A 158 -11.86 12.70 -3.22
N ALA A 159 -11.40 11.50 -3.58
CA ALA A 159 -12.15 10.25 -3.39
C ALA A 159 -12.53 10.04 -1.92
N ARG A 160 -11.56 10.21 -1.00
CA ARG A 160 -11.79 10.09 0.45
C ARG A 160 -12.80 11.12 0.95
N LEU A 161 -12.70 12.36 0.49
CA LEU A 161 -13.63 13.43 0.85
C LEU A 161 -15.06 13.10 0.40
N ARG A 162 -15.26 12.64 -0.85
CA ARG A 162 -16.58 12.21 -1.36
C ARG A 162 -17.16 11.04 -0.58
N ALA A 163 -16.31 10.12 -0.12
CA ALA A 163 -16.68 9.01 0.75
C ALA A 163 -16.91 9.42 2.22
N GLY A 164 -16.64 10.67 2.61
CA GLY A 164 -16.78 11.16 3.98
C GLY A 164 -15.69 10.65 4.94
N ILE A 165 -14.55 10.22 4.41
CA ILE A 165 -13.42 9.70 5.18
C ILE A 165 -12.43 10.83 5.45
N ASN A 166 -12.32 11.25 6.71
CA ASN A 166 -11.58 12.45 7.09
C ASN A 166 -10.24 12.13 7.75
N SER A 167 -10.05 10.91 8.28
CA SER A 167 -8.82 10.51 8.96
C SER A 167 -8.24 9.20 8.40
N PRO A 168 -6.90 9.06 8.32
CA PRO A 168 -6.23 7.78 8.07
C PRO A 168 -6.46 6.70 9.16
N THR A 169 -7.04 7.09 10.29
CA THR A 169 -7.42 6.18 11.39
C THR A 169 -8.88 5.73 11.32
N ASP A 170 -9.69 6.33 10.44
CA ASP A 170 -11.06 5.89 10.24
C ASP A 170 -11.05 4.42 9.79
N LEU A 171 -11.95 3.61 10.33
CA LEU A 171 -12.17 2.23 9.90
C LEU A 171 -12.99 2.21 8.61
N ALA A 172 -12.52 2.96 7.61
CA ALA A 172 -13.15 3.15 6.34
C ALA A 172 -12.12 3.30 5.22
N GLU A 173 -12.47 2.79 4.06
CA GLU A 173 -11.72 2.91 2.82
C GLU A 173 -12.66 3.30 1.68
N VAL A 174 -12.11 3.91 0.64
CA VAL A 174 -12.81 4.14 -0.63
C VAL A 174 -12.03 3.48 -1.74
N LEU A 175 -12.72 2.67 -2.56
CA LEU A 175 -12.21 2.11 -3.79
C LEU A 175 -12.27 3.18 -4.88
N VAL A 176 -11.14 3.42 -5.53
CA VAL A 176 -11.07 4.26 -6.73
C VAL A 176 -11.25 3.36 -7.96
N VAL A 177 -11.98 3.87 -8.96
CA VAL A 177 -12.19 3.17 -10.23
C VAL A 177 -11.58 3.96 -11.38
N ASN A 178 -11.27 3.28 -12.48
CA ASN A 178 -10.82 3.92 -13.71
C ASN A 178 -12.00 4.35 -14.61
N PRO A 179 -11.76 5.03 -15.75
CA PRO A 179 -12.83 5.45 -16.67
C PRO A 179 -13.61 4.33 -17.36
N ASN A 180 -13.16 3.07 -17.24
CA ASN A 180 -13.86 1.88 -17.74
C ASN A 180 -14.73 1.24 -16.64
N ASP A 181 -14.93 1.92 -15.51
CA ASP A 181 -15.63 1.42 -14.32
C ASP A 181 -14.99 0.19 -13.67
N GLU A 182 -13.69 -0.02 -13.88
CA GLU A 182 -12.95 -1.10 -13.20
C GLU A 182 -12.34 -0.58 -11.89
N VAL A 183 -12.44 -1.38 -10.82
CA VAL A 183 -11.76 -1.11 -9.55
C VAL A 183 -10.25 -1.09 -9.79
N MET A 184 -9.57 -0.04 -9.35
CA MET A 184 -8.11 0.08 -9.43
C MET A 184 -7.47 -0.40 -8.13
N GLU A 185 -7.86 0.23 -7.02
CA GLU A 185 -7.34 0.00 -5.67
C GLU A 185 -8.21 0.75 -4.63
N GLY A 186 -7.87 0.68 -3.34
CA GLY A 186 -8.37 1.59 -2.32
C GLY A 186 -7.49 2.83 -2.18
N SER A 187 -7.99 3.89 -1.56
CA SER A 187 -7.23 5.15 -1.42
C SER A 187 -5.88 4.98 -0.72
N ILE A 188 -5.77 4.02 0.21
CA ILE A 188 -4.52 3.67 0.90
C ILE A 188 -4.26 2.16 0.98
N THR A 189 -4.98 1.34 0.21
CA THR A 189 -4.94 -0.13 0.29
C THR A 189 -5.06 -0.81 -1.08
N THR A 190 -4.60 -2.05 -1.18
CA THR A 190 -4.95 -2.96 -2.27
C THR A 190 -6.13 -3.84 -1.86
N PRO A 191 -7.22 -3.92 -2.65
CA PRO A 191 -8.37 -4.77 -2.36
C PRO A 191 -8.24 -6.17 -2.95
N TYR A 192 -8.89 -7.15 -2.31
CA TYR A 192 -9.00 -8.53 -2.79
C TYR A 192 -10.42 -9.03 -2.57
N PHE A 193 -10.98 -9.67 -3.59
CA PHE A 193 -12.35 -10.16 -3.62
C PHE A 193 -12.39 -11.65 -3.90
N LEU A 194 -13.35 -12.36 -3.30
CA LEU A 194 -13.49 -13.80 -3.50
C LEU A 194 -14.44 -14.04 -4.69
N ARG A 195 -13.95 -14.65 -5.76
CA ARG A 195 -14.73 -15.03 -6.94
C ARG A 195 -14.40 -16.48 -7.28
N ASP A 196 -15.42 -17.32 -7.52
CA ASP A 196 -15.24 -18.74 -7.85
C ASP A 196 -14.24 -19.48 -6.95
N HIS A 197 -14.35 -19.25 -5.63
CA HIS A 197 -13.47 -19.82 -4.59
C HIS A 197 -11.99 -19.38 -4.64
N MET A 198 -11.66 -18.35 -5.42
CA MET A 198 -10.32 -17.80 -5.54
C MET A 198 -10.31 -16.31 -5.19
N TRP A 199 -9.30 -15.88 -4.43
CA TRP A 199 -9.10 -14.45 -4.22
C TRP A 199 -8.52 -13.83 -5.49
N ILE A 200 -9.09 -12.71 -5.90
CA ILE A 200 -8.61 -11.90 -7.02
C ILE A 200 -8.29 -10.49 -6.56
N THR A 201 -7.30 -9.85 -7.19
CA THR A 201 -6.98 -8.43 -7.03
C THR A 201 -6.99 -7.77 -8.42
N PRO A 202 -7.32 -6.47 -8.52
CA PRO A 202 -7.23 -5.78 -9.80
C PRO A 202 -5.81 -5.85 -10.41
N PRO A 203 -5.69 -6.00 -11.74
CA PRO A 203 -4.42 -5.98 -12.44
C PRO A 203 -3.83 -4.56 -12.44
N LEU A 204 -2.51 -4.43 -12.62
CA LEU A 204 -1.88 -3.11 -12.79
C LEU A 204 -2.39 -2.36 -14.02
N SER A 205 -2.88 -3.09 -15.05
CA SER A 205 -3.50 -2.49 -16.24
C SER A 205 -4.78 -1.71 -15.93
N SER A 206 -5.48 -2.00 -14.83
CA SER A 206 -6.61 -1.17 -14.39
C SER A 206 -6.14 0.17 -13.83
N GLY A 207 -4.86 0.31 -13.46
CA GLY A 207 -4.22 1.59 -13.14
C GLY A 207 -3.87 1.81 -11.67
N GLY A 208 -4.09 0.83 -10.80
CA GLY A 208 -3.78 0.92 -9.37
C GLY A 208 -2.28 0.84 -9.03
N ASN A 209 -1.94 1.10 -7.77
CA ASN A 209 -0.57 1.09 -7.28
C ASN A 209 0.09 -0.30 -7.32
N ALA A 210 1.39 -0.33 -7.62
CA ALA A 210 2.25 -1.49 -7.41
C ALA A 210 2.58 -1.69 -5.90
N GLY A 211 1.55 -2.04 -5.12
CA GLY A 211 1.62 -2.19 -3.67
C GLY A 211 2.58 -3.30 -3.20
N THR A 212 3.27 -3.09 -2.08
CA THR A 212 4.21 -4.10 -1.54
C THR A 212 3.49 -5.33 -1.01
N THR A 213 2.37 -5.16 -0.32
CA THR A 213 1.51 -6.26 0.14
C THR A 213 0.81 -6.97 -1.01
N ARG A 214 0.46 -6.24 -2.09
CA ARG A 214 -0.04 -6.81 -3.34
C ARG A 214 0.98 -7.76 -3.96
N ARG A 215 2.23 -7.32 -4.11
CA ARG A 215 3.32 -8.16 -4.60
C ARG A 215 3.52 -9.39 -3.72
N TYR A 216 3.43 -9.23 -2.40
CA TYR A 216 3.51 -10.33 -1.45
C TYR A 216 2.35 -11.32 -1.61
N ALA A 217 1.11 -10.85 -1.69
CA ALA A 217 -0.06 -11.69 -1.91
C ALA A 217 0.04 -12.53 -3.19
N LEU A 218 0.43 -11.91 -4.31
CA LEU A 218 0.63 -12.59 -5.58
C LEU A 218 1.77 -13.61 -5.52
N SER A 219 2.91 -13.26 -4.90
CA SER A 219 4.07 -14.17 -4.84
C SER A 219 3.83 -15.39 -3.94
N GLN A 220 2.90 -15.29 -3.00
CA GLN A 220 2.47 -16.39 -2.14
C GLN A 220 1.32 -17.22 -2.74
N GLY A 221 0.83 -16.86 -3.93
CA GLY A 221 -0.34 -17.53 -4.54
C GLY A 221 -1.63 -17.32 -3.76
N PHE A 222 -1.72 -16.28 -2.91
CA PHE A 222 -2.95 -15.96 -2.18
C PHE A 222 -4.06 -15.52 -3.15
N CYS A 223 -3.69 -14.75 -4.17
CA CYS A 223 -4.62 -14.22 -5.15
C CYS A 223 -4.09 -14.29 -6.58
N LEU A 224 -4.98 -14.11 -7.56
CA LEU A 224 -4.66 -13.87 -8.96
C LEU A 224 -5.04 -12.45 -9.39
N GLU A 225 -4.45 -11.98 -10.49
CA GLU A 225 -4.90 -10.75 -11.13
C GLU A 225 -6.15 -11.03 -11.99
N HIS A 226 -7.21 -10.25 -11.76
CA HIS A 226 -8.40 -10.26 -12.60
C HIS A 226 -9.07 -8.89 -12.53
N THR A 227 -9.62 -8.40 -13.64
CA THR A 227 -10.41 -7.17 -13.66
C THR A 227 -11.63 -7.33 -12.78
N ILE A 228 -11.96 -6.28 -12.02
CA ILE A 228 -13.13 -6.26 -11.14
C ILE A 228 -13.96 -5.05 -11.55
N SER A 229 -15.09 -5.31 -12.18
CA SER A 229 -16.00 -4.23 -12.57
C SER A 229 -16.74 -3.70 -11.34
N ARG A 230 -17.04 -2.40 -11.34
CA ARG A 230 -17.82 -1.72 -10.29
C ARG A 230 -19.16 -2.40 -10.04
N ASP A 231 -19.82 -2.88 -11.09
CA ASP A 231 -21.14 -3.52 -11.03
C ASP A 231 -21.12 -4.96 -10.45
N GLU A 232 -19.94 -5.57 -10.34
CA GLU A 232 -19.75 -6.86 -9.67
C GLU A 232 -19.66 -6.73 -8.13
N LEU A 233 -19.59 -5.51 -7.61
CA LEU A 233 -19.51 -5.26 -6.17
C LEU A 233 -20.91 -5.31 -5.54
N VAL A 234 -21.06 -6.12 -4.50
CA VAL A 234 -22.34 -6.32 -3.81
C VAL A 234 -22.32 -5.68 -2.42
N ASP A 235 -23.40 -5.00 -2.04
CA ASP A 235 -23.54 -4.47 -0.67
C ASP A 235 -23.37 -5.56 0.38
N GLY A 236 -22.60 -5.27 1.43
CA GLY A 236 -22.32 -6.21 2.50
C GLY A 236 -21.29 -7.30 2.14
N GLU A 237 -20.81 -7.37 0.90
CA GLU A 237 -19.77 -8.32 0.49
C GLU A 237 -18.48 -8.09 1.29
N LEU A 238 -17.89 -9.18 1.79
CA LEU A 238 -16.61 -9.14 2.49
C LEU A 238 -15.44 -9.19 1.51
N CYS A 239 -14.45 -8.35 1.76
CA CYS A 239 -13.20 -8.32 1.02
C CYS A 239 -12.00 -8.27 1.98
N TRP A 240 -10.81 -8.53 1.44
CA TRP A 240 -9.57 -8.15 2.11
C TRP A 240 -9.08 -6.82 1.55
N LEU A 241 -8.45 -6.03 2.42
CA LEU A 241 -7.67 -4.87 2.07
C LEU A 241 -6.24 -5.11 2.56
N SER A 242 -5.23 -4.54 1.92
CA SER A 242 -3.87 -4.60 2.45
C SER A 242 -3.02 -3.37 2.21
N ASN A 243 -2.08 -3.10 3.11
CA ASN A 243 -0.99 -2.16 2.88
C ASN A 243 0.25 -2.46 3.74
N GLY A 244 1.37 -1.82 3.42
CA GLY A 244 2.66 -2.03 4.10
C GLY A 244 2.72 -1.57 5.56
N VAL A 245 1.66 -1.01 6.14
CA VAL A 245 1.64 -0.56 7.55
C VAL A 245 0.78 -1.46 8.42
N ARG A 246 -0.39 -1.89 7.90
CA ARG A 246 -1.40 -2.63 8.65
C ARG A 246 -1.50 -4.10 8.24
N GLY A 247 -0.77 -4.52 7.21
CA GLY A 247 -0.89 -5.86 6.66
C GLY A 247 -2.23 -6.02 5.94
N PHE A 248 -2.90 -7.14 6.17
CA PHE A 248 -4.21 -7.51 5.66
C PHE A 248 -5.31 -7.19 6.68
N ILE A 249 -6.40 -6.59 6.21
CA ILE A 249 -7.51 -6.07 7.00
C ILE A 249 -8.81 -6.52 6.35
N ARG A 250 -9.83 -6.87 7.13
CA ARG A 250 -11.16 -7.14 6.59
C ARG A 250 -11.87 -5.85 6.19
N GLY A 251 -12.48 -5.86 5.01
CA GLY A 251 -13.40 -4.82 4.54
C GLY A 251 -14.78 -5.40 4.29
N GLN A 252 -15.79 -4.54 4.34
CA GLN A 252 -17.15 -4.83 3.91
C GLN A 252 -17.59 -3.72 2.96
N ILE A 253 -18.06 -4.10 1.78
CA ILE A 253 -18.56 -3.17 0.77
C ILE A 253 -19.84 -2.51 1.28
N ILE A 254 -19.90 -1.18 1.13
CA ILE A 254 -21.07 -0.35 1.41
C ILE A 254 -21.43 0.37 0.11
N THR A 255 -22.44 -0.12 -0.58
CA THR A 255 -22.99 0.57 -1.76
C THR A 255 -24.04 1.56 -1.29
N LYS A 256 -23.90 2.83 -1.67
CA LYS A 256 -24.92 3.86 -1.42
C LYS A 256 -26.07 3.74 -2.40
#